data_AF-A0AAW0J9Y6-F1
#
_entry.id   AF-A0AAW0J9Y6-F1
#
_cell.length_a   1.000
_cell.length_b   1.000
_cell.length_c   1.000
_cell.angle_alpha   90.00
_cell.angle_beta   90.00
_cell.angle_gamma   90.00
#
_symmetry.space_group_name_H-M   'P 1'
#
loop_
_entity.id
_entity.type
_entity.pdbx_description
1 polymer ?
#
loop_
_entity_poly.entity_id
_entity_poly.type
_entity_poly.pdbx_seq_one_letter_code
_entity_poly.pdbx_strand_id
1 'polypeptide(L)'
;MDTSSENMEPQRQTLKPVTSLSLGRYHISEEYGFLLQNPLGKQKKELPDQYRPWMEIARELPHLIESHQLRAHVYKVHVLFFSSRHPACCNPPSMPLLDSRFLKSHREQRLAHLVLAAITMGFVWQEGETQPPKVLPRTLAIPFVEVSRKLGLPPILVHSDLVLTNWTKRNPEG
;
A
#
# COMPACT_ATOMS: atom_id res chain seq x y z
N MET A 1 35.98 8.29 -74.45
CA MET A 1 36.03 6.98 -73.80
C MET A 1 36.75 7.20 -72.48
N ASP A 2 36.07 7.87 -71.54
CA ASP A 2 35.18 7.29 -70.53
C ASP A 2 35.90 6.28 -69.64
N THR A 3 36.21 6.70 -68.42
CA THR A 3 36.05 5.87 -67.21
C THR A 3 35.83 6.79 -66.03
N SER A 4 34.59 6.80 -65.56
CA SER A 4 34.06 7.50 -64.40
C SER A 4 34.73 7.05 -63.10
N SER A 5 35.12 8.00 -62.24
CA SER A 5 35.41 7.71 -60.83
C SER A 5 34.08 7.49 -60.10
N GLU A 6 33.77 6.25 -59.75
CA GLU A 6 32.69 5.94 -58.79
C GLU A 6 33.15 6.31 -57.37
N ASN A 7 32.55 7.38 -56.84
CA ASN A 7 32.56 7.68 -55.41
C ASN A 7 31.73 6.62 -54.68
N MET A 8 32.38 5.77 -53.87
CA MET A 8 31.70 4.86 -52.95
C MET A 8 31.56 5.55 -51.59
N GLU A 9 30.48 6.30 -51.42
CA GLU A 9 30.10 6.88 -50.14
C GLU A 9 29.49 5.77 -49.26
N PRO A 10 29.96 5.54 -48.03
CA PRO A 10 29.39 4.50 -47.19
C PRO A 10 27.98 4.93 -46.75
N GLN A 11 26.97 4.22 -47.24
CA GLN A 11 25.59 4.39 -46.77
C GLN A 11 25.54 4.19 -45.25
N ARG A 12 25.41 5.30 -44.51
CA ARG A 12 25.06 5.28 -43.09
C ARG A 12 23.73 4.55 -42.96
N GLN A 13 23.79 3.32 -42.46
CA GLN A 13 22.61 2.60 -41.99
C GLN A 13 21.95 3.47 -40.92
N THR A 14 20.76 3.97 -41.24
CA THR A 14 19.90 4.69 -40.30
C THR A 14 19.53 3.73 -39.18
N LEU A 15 20.19 3.89 -38.03
CA LEU A 15 19.82 3.23 -36.78
C LEU A 15 18.33 3.46 -36.55
N LYS A 16 17.55 2.37 -36.44
CA LYS A 16 16.13 2.42 -36.10
C LYS A 16 15.96 3.29 -34.84
N PRO A 17 14.96 4.19 -34.79
CA PRO A 17 14.80 5.06 -33.65
C PRO A 17 14.61 4.19 -32.41
N VAL A 18 15.49 4.38 -31.42
CA VAL A 18 15.36 3.77 -30.11
C VAL A 18 13.97 4.10 -29.60
N THR A 19 13.13 3.09 -29.42
CA THR A 19 11.81 3.26 -28.81
C THR A 19 12.02 3.94 -27.47
N SER A 20 11.57 5.19 -27.34
CA SER A 20 11.64 5.94 -26.09
C SER A 20 10.94 5.14 -24.99
N LEU A 21 11.70 4.76 -23.96
CA LEU A 21 11.21 3.95 -22.85
C LEU A 21 10.31 4.82 -21.96
N SER A 22 9.00 4.55 -21.96
CA SER A 22 8.07 5.22 -21.03
C SER A 22 8.17 4.62 -19.63
N LEU A 23 8.87 5.31 -18.72
CA LEU A 23 9.06 4.90 -17.33
C LEU A 23 7.73 4.78 -16.55
N GLY A 24 6.73 5.59 -16.91
CA GLY A 24 5.41 5.57 -16.28
C GLY A 24 4.69 4.22 -16.37
N ARG A 25 4.91 3.47 -17.45
CA ARG A 25 4.37 2.10 -17.62
C ARG A 25 4.93 1.11 -16.59
N TYR A 26 6.12 1.40 -16.08
CA TYR A 26 6.80 0.60 -15.06
C TYR A 26 6.66 1.19 -13.65
N HIS A 27 5.85 2.24 -13.50
CA HIS A 27 5.69 3.00 -12.25
C HIS A 27 7.02 3.55 -11.71
N ILE A 28 7.93 3.94 -12.62
CA ILE A 28 9.21 4.55 -12.28
C ILE A 28 9.10 6.06 -12.53
N SER A 29 9.47 6.82 -11.52
CA SER A 29 9.63 8.28 -11.57
C SER A 29 11.01 8.64 -12.10
N GLU A 30 11.09 9.67 -12.94
CA GLU A 30 12.37 10.30 -13.31
C GLU A 30 13.04 10.97 -12.11
N GLU A 31 12.27 11.66 -11.27
CA GLU A 31 12.78 12.40 -10.11
C GLU A 31 13.08 11.52 -8.88
N TYR A 32 12.17 10.60 -8.56
CA TYR A 32 12.19 9.80 -7.33
C TYR A 32 12.48 8.31 -7.54
N GLY A 33 12.77 7.87 -8.77
CA GLY A 33 12.98 6.45 -9.09
C GLY A 33 11.77 5.58 -8.75
N PHE A 34 11.97 4.54 -7.92
CA PHE A 34 10.92 3.58 -7.54
C PHE A 34 10.01 4.05 -6.40
N LEU A 35 10.25 5.22 -5.82
CA LEU A 35 9.35 5.78 -4.82
C LEU A 35 7.96 5.98 -5.44
N LEU A 36 6.93 5.57 -4.71
CA LEU A 36 5.56 5.87 -5.09
C LEU A 36 5.38 7.38 -5.06
N GLN A 37 5.23 7.97 -6.25
CA GLN A 37 5.00 9.40 -6.35
C GLN A 37 3.72 9.79 -5.62
N ASN A 38 3.84 10.81 -4.78
CA ASN A 38 2.71 11.55 -4.27
C ASN A 38 2.64 12.86 -5.05
N PRO A 39 1.79 12.98 -6.09
CA PRO A 39 1.76 14.18 -6.90
C PRO A 39 1.45 15.39 -6.02
N LEU A 40 2.49 16.21 -5.81
CA LEU A 40 2.48 17.55 -5.21
C LEU A 40 1.50 17.73 -4.04
N GLY A 41 1.76 17.08 -2.91
CA GLY A 41 1.35 17.53 -1.57
C GLY A 41 -0.14 17.70 -1.24
N LYS A 42 -1.08 17.60 -2.19
CA LYS A 42 -2.46 18.10 -1.98
C LYS A 42 -3.59 17.13 -2.25
N GLN A 43 -3.37 15.95 -2.82
CA GLN A 43 -4.51 15.12 -3.21
C GLN A 43 -4.32 13.68 -2.69
N LYS A 44 -4.84 13.46 -1.48
CA LYS A 44 -5.14 12.16 -0.87
C LYS A 44 -3.97 11.36 -0.29
N LYS A 45 -3.49 11.69 0.92
CA LYS A 45 -2.73 10.72 1.74
C LYS A 45 -3.60 9.55 2.24
N GLU A 46 -4.89 9.60 1.94
CA GLU A 46 -5.88 8.68 2.47
C GLU A 46 -6.50 7.84 1.36
N LEU A 47 -6.96 6.66 1.74
CA LEU A 47 -7.83 5.85 0.92
C LEU A 47 -9.21 6.51 0.80
N PRO A 48 -10.03 6.14 -0.20
CA PRO A 48 -11.45 6.52 -0.24
C PRO A 48 -12.18 6.24 1.09
N ASP A 49 -13.17 7.07 1.44
CA ASP A 49 -13.86 7.07 2.74
C ASP A 49 -14.40 5.71 3.20
N GLN A 50 -14.79 4.84 2.26
CA GLN A 50 -15.22 3.47 2.58
C GLN A 50 -14.14 2.64 3.30
N TYR A 51 -12.86 2.97 3.12
CA TYR A 51 -11.71 2.34 3.76
C TYR A 51 -11.24 3.09 5.02
N ARG A 52 -12.01 4.08 5.49
CA ARG A 52 -11.75 4.79 6.74
C ARG A 52 -11.47 3.85 7.93
N PRO A 53 -12.17 2.71 8.12
CA PRO A 53 -11.86 1.79 9.22
C PRO A 53 -10.41 1.29 9.21
N TRP A 54 -9.81 1.07 8.04
CA TRP A 54 -8.40 0.67 7.93
C TRP A 54 -7.48 1.83 8.29
N MET A 55 -7.78 3.03 7.79
CA MET A 55 -7.00 4.24 8.04
C MET A 55 -7.00 4.65 9.51
N GLU A 56 -8.14 4.49 10.21
CA GLU A 56 -8.25 4.78 11.64
C GLU A 56 -7.37 3.86 12.48
N ILE A 57 -7.42 2.54 12.24
CA ILE A 57 -6.54 1.59 12.94
C ILE A 57 -5.07 1.89 12.64
N ALA A 58 -4.72 2.21 11.38
CA ALA A 58 -3.34 2.51 11.02
C ALA A 58 -2.81 3.81 11.64
N ARG A 59 -3.65 4.85 11.80
CA ARG A 59 -3.27 6.10 12.46
C ARG A 59 -3.00 5.91 13.95
N GLU A 60 -3.83 5.11 14.61
CA GLU A 60 -3.71 4.82 16.05
C GLU A 60 -2.81 3.61 16.34
N LEU A 61 -2.17 3.03 15.31
CA LEU A 61 -1.46 1.76 15.41
C LEU A 61 -0.40 1.73 16.54
N PRO A 62 0.45 2.77 16.72
CA PRO A 62 1.43 2.77 17.81
C PRO A 62 0.75 2.67 19.19
N HIS A 63 -0.29 3.47 19.42
CA HIS A 63 -1.03 3.46 20.68
C HIS A 63 -1.74 2.12 20.89
N LEU A 64 -2.38 1.57 19.86
CA LEU A 64 -3.09 0.29 19.96
C LEU A 64 -2.15 -0.88 20.25
N ILE A 65 -0.91 -0.85 19.75
CA ILE A 65 0.11 -1.84 20.07
C ILE A 65 0.60 -1.66 21.51
N GLU A 66 0.98 -0.44 21.90
CA GLU A 66 1.48 -0.14 23.25
C GLU A 66 0.45 -0.45 24.35
N SER A 67 -0.83 -0.22 24.07
CA SER A 67 -1.92 -0.54 24.98
C SER A 67 -2.42 -2.00 24.89
N HIS A 68 -1.82 -2.83 24.02
CA HIS A 68 -2.24 -4.21 23.75
C HIS A 68 -3.70 -4.36 23.25
N GLN A 69 -4.28 -3.29 22.69
CA GLN A 69 -5.69 -3.25 22.26
C GLN A 69 -5.89 -3.50 20.75
N LEU A 70 -4.83 -3.57 19.95
CA LEU A 70 -4.95 -3.72 18.49
C LEU A 70 -5.71 -4.99 18.13
N ARG A 71 -5.36 -6.15 18.71
CA ARG A 71 -6.09 -7.40 18.47
C ARG A 71 -7.58 -7.26 18.77
N ALA A 72 -7.96 -6.62 19.88
CA ALA A 72 -9.37 -6.40 20.24
C ALA A 72 -10.11 -5.51 19.23
N HIS A 73 -9.45 -4.46 18.73
CA HIS A 73 -9.99 -3.57 17.70
C HIS A 73 -10.20 -4.28 16.35
N VAL A 74 -9.26 -5.14 15.96
CA VAL A 74 -9.39 -5.93 14.72
C VAL A 74 -10.42 -7.07 14.89
N TYR A 75 -10.44 -7.75 16.04
CA TYR A 75 -11.23 -8.97 16.22
C TYR A 75 -12.70 -8.74 16.51
N LYS A 76 -13.11 -7.68 17.23
CA LYS A 76 -14.39 -7.64 17.98
C LYS A 76 -15.55 -8.38 17.28
N VAL A 77 -15.64 -9.67 17.60
CA VAL A 77 -16.80 -10.54 17.56
C VAL A 77 -17.64 -10.07 18.73
N HIS A 78 -18.96 -10.01 18.57
CA HIS A 78 -19.88 -9.94 19.71
C HIS A 78 -19.59 -11.12 20.65
N VAL A 79 -18.62 -10.98 21.55
CA VAL A 79 -18.62 -11.75 22.78
C VAL A 79 -19.73 -11.10 23.56
N LEU A 80 -20.92 -11.70 23.52
CA LEU A 80 -21.99 -11.42 24.46
C LEU A 80 -21.42 -11.74 25.84
N PHE A 81 -20.72 -10.78 26.43
CA PHE A 81 -20.54 -10.74 27.87
C PHE A 81 -21.95 -10.61 28.44
N PHE A 82 -22.45 -11.73 28.97
CA PHE A 82 -23.50 -11.73 29.96
C PHE A 82 -23.01 -10.90 31.15
N SER A 83 -23.21 -9.59 31.14
CA SER A 83 -23.41 -8.85 32.39
C SER A 83 -24.10 -7.52 32.14
N SER A 84 -24.99 -7.23 33.08
CA SER A 84 -26.06 -6.25 33.03
C SER A 84 -25.58 -4.80 33.15
N ARG A 85 -26.34 -3.89 32.52
CA ARG A 85 -26.44 -2.44 32.78
C ARG A 85 -25.17 -1.60 32.66
N HIS A 86 -24.99 -1.00 31.48
CA HIS A 86 -24.89 0.45 31.23
C HIS A 86 -24.82 0.70 29.70
N PRO A 87 -25.80 1.38 29.08
CA PRO A 87 -25.71 1.78 27.67
C PRO A 87 -25.16 3.21 27.53
N ALA A 88 -24.35 3.42 26.48
CA ALA A 88 -23.82 4.69 25.96
C ALA A 88 -22.68 5.31 26.79
N CYS A 89 -21.51 5.68 26.26
CA CYS A 89 -21.09 6.11 24.93
C CYS A 89 -19.65 5.59 24.66
N CYS A 90 -19.19 5.55 23.41
CA CYS A 90 -17.85 5.10 22.96
C CYS A 90 -17.71 3.59 22.66
N ASN A 91 -18.33 3.13 21.56
CA ASN A 91 -17.81 1.95 20.85
C ASN A 91 -17.38 2.38 19.43
N PRO A 92 -16.08 2.64 19.17
CA PRO A 92 -15.54 2.71 17.81
C PRO A 92 -15.26 1.29 17.25
N PRO A 93 -15.09 1.14 15.93
CA PRO A 93 -15.67 0.03 15.16
C PRO A 93 -14.83 -1.26 15.14
N SER A 94 -15.53 -2.40 15.04
CA SER A 94 -14.97 -3.66 14.52
C SER A 94 -14.55 -3.45 13.06
N MET A 95 -13.38 -3.95 12.64
CA MET A 95 -12.91 -3.84 11.26
C MET A 95 -13.86 -4.61 10.33
N PRO A 96 -14.67 -3.94 9.49
CA PRO A 96 -15.59 -4.63 8.60
C PRO A 96 -14.82 -5.34 7.49
N LEU A 97 -15.42 -6.40 6.93
CA LEU A 97 -14.90 -6.98 5.69
C LEU A 97 -15.15 -5.98 4.56
N LEU A 98 -14.10 -5.29 4.13
CA LEU A 98 -14.17 -4.32 3.04
C LEU A 98 -13.65 -4.93 1.74
N ASP A 99 -14.34 -4.60 0.66
CA ASP A 99 -14.03 -5.10 -0.67
C ASP A 99 -12.96 -4.23 -1.35
N SER A 100 -11.91 -4.86 -1.87
CA SER A 100 -10.81 -4.16 -2.52
C SER A 100 -11.10 -3.69 -3.95
N ARG A 101 -12.25 -4.05 -4.56
CA ARG A 101 -12.64 -3.71 -5.95
C ARG A 101 -12.74 -2.22 -6.22
N PHE A 102 -12.92 -1.40 -5.18
CA PHE A 102 -13.03 0.05 -5.31
C PHE A 102 -11.67 0.78 -5.20
N LEU A 103 -10.55 0.06 -4.99
CA LEU A 103 -9.19 0.60 -5.12
C LEU A 103 -8.81 0.62 -6.60
N LYS A 104 -8.95 1.77 -7.26
CA LYS A 104 -8.86 1.87 -8.72
C LYS A 104 -7.44 2.20 -9.19
N SER A 105 -6.76 3.11 -8.49
CA SER A 105 -5.42 3.53 -8.88
C SER A 105 -4.33 2.63 -8.27
N HIS A 106 -3.20 2.52 -8.96
CA HIS A 106 -2.00 1.87 -8.40
C HIS A 106 -1.63 2.46 -7.04
N ARG A 107 -1.75 3.78 -6.88
CA ARG A 107 -1.47 4.48 -5.63
C ARG A 107 -2.40 4.07 -4.49
N GLU A 108 -3.70 3.98 -4.73
CA GLU A 108 -4.67 3.49 -3.73
C GLU A 108 -4.37 2.04 -3.33
N GLN A 109 -4.03 1.18 -4.30
CA GLN A 109 -3.68 -0.21 -4.03
C GLN A 109 -2.41 -0.31 -3.17
N ARG A 110 -1.37 0.47 -3.50
CA ARG A 110 -0.11 0.52 -2.74
C ARG A 110 -0.31 1.02 -1.31
N LEU A 111 -1.11 2.07 -1.14
CA LEU A 111 -1.45 2.58 0.19
C LEU A 111 -2.27 1.57 1.00
N ALA A 112 -3.24 0.89 0.37
CA ALA A 112 -4.00 -0.17 1.02
C ALA A 112 -3.11 -1.35 1.44
N HIS A 113 -2.16 -1.74 0.58
CA HIS A 113 -1.20 -2.79 0.92
C HIS A 113 -0.35 -2.41 2.14
N LEU A 114 0.23 -1.20 2.14
CA LEU A 114 0.97 -0.66 3.28
C LEU A 114 0.14 -0.69 4.58
N VAL A 115 -1.09 -0.17 4.54
CA VAL A 115 -1.98 -0.10 5.71
C VAL A 115 -2.31 -1.50 6.23
N LEU A 116 -2.76 -2.41 5.36
CA LEU A 116 -3.13 -3.77 5.75
C LEU A 116 -1.92 -4.57 6.26
N ALA A 117 -0.75 -4.38 5.64
CA ALA A 117 0.49 -5.00 6.07
C ALA A 117 0.95 -4.49 7.44
N ALA A 118 0.87 -3.18 7.69
CA ALA A 118 1.21 -2.60 8.99
C ALA A 118 0.27 -3.10 10.10
N ILE A 119 -1.05 -3.12 9.85
CA ILE A 119 -2.03 -3.69 10.79
C ILE A 119 -1.74 -5.17 11.05
N THR A 120 -1.43 -5.95 10.00
CA THR A 120 -1.09 -7.37 10.11
C THR A 120 0.15 -7.58 10.98
N MET A 121 1.22 -6.79 10.77
CA MET A 121 2.43 -6.90 11.58
C MET A 121 2.18 -6.56 13.04
N GLY A 122 1.45 -5.47 13.32
CA GLY A 122 1.05 -5.13 14.69
C GLY A 122 0.20 -6.24 15.31
N PHE A 123 -0.77 -6.78 14.56
CA PHE A 123 -1.68 -7.78 15.08
C PHE A 123 -0.95 -9.07 15.49
N VAL A 124 -0.03 -9.56 14.64
CA VAL A 124 0.75 -10.76 14.92
C VAL A 124 1.71 -10.51 16.09
N TRP A 125 2.46 -9.42 16.02
CA TRP A 125 3.64 -9.19 16.87
C TRP A 125 3.43 -8.24 18.06
N GLN A 126 2.21 -7.75 18.34
CA GLN A 126 2.00 -6.82 19.47
C GLN A 126 2.46 -7.39 20.82
N GLU A 127 2.44 -8.72 21.00
CA GLU A 127 2.92 -9.40 22.22
C GLU A 127 4.38 -9.88 22.07
N GLY A 128 5.14 -9.33 21.12
CA GLY A 128 6.46 -9.83 20.77
C GLY A 128 6.43 -11.27 20.24
N GLU A 129 7.47 -12.04 20.57
CA GLU A 129 7.63 -13.44 20.13
C GLU A 129 6.80 -14.43 20.98
N THR A 130 6.17 -13.96 22.05
CA THR A 130 5.35 -14.78 22.93
C THR A 130 4.02 -15.13 22.27
N GLN A 131 3.91 -16.38 21.79
CA GLN A 131 2.69 -16.99 21.22
C GLN A 131 2.03 -16.13 20.12
N PRO A 132 2.72 -15.87 18.99
CA PRO A 132 2.13 -15.11 17.89
C PRO A 132 0.89 -15.84 17.34
N PRO A 133 -0.22 -15.12 17.09
CA PRO A 133 -1.40 -15.66 16.46
C PRO A 133 -1.04 -16.31 15.12
N LYS A 134 -1.47 -17.56 14.93
CA LYS A 134 -1.24 -18.31 13.69
C LYS A 134 -2.34 -18.11 12.64
N VAL A 135 -3.38 -17.36 13.00
CA VAL A 135 -4.56 -17.13 12.16
C VAL A 135 -4.91 -15.64 12.20
N LEU A 136 -5.04 -15.04 11.02
CA LEU A 136 -5.54 -13.68 10.86
C LEU A 136 -7.07 -13.67 10.73
N PRO A 137 -7.77 -12.64 11.25
CA PRO A 137 -9.21 -12.47 11.05
C PRO A 137 -9.53 -12.33 9.56
N ARG A 138 -10.65 -12.91 9.10
CA ARG A 138 -11.06 -12.86 7.69
C ARG A 138 -11.21 -11.42 7.16
N THR A 139 -11.64 -10.50 8.02
CA THR A 139 -11.81 -9.07 7.73
C THR A 139 -10.50 -8.36 7.40
N LEU A 140 -9.36 -8.89 7.86
CA LEU A 140 -8.02 -8.42 7.53
C LEU A 140 -7.38 -9.27 6.42
N ALA A 141 -7.45 -10.59 6.54
CA ALA A 141 -6.75 -11.53 5.66
C ALA A 141 -7.24 -11.48 4.21
N ILE A 142 -8.56 -11.45 3.98
CA ILE A 142 -9.15 -11.47 2.64
C ILE A 142 -8.75 -10.22 1.83
N PRO A 143 -9.03 -8.98 2.30
CA PRO A 143 -8.66 -7.80 1.54
C PRO A 143 -7.14 -7.68 1.36
N PHE A 144 -6.35 -8.13 2.33
CA PHE A 144 -4.89 -8.10 2.19
C PHE A 144 -4.43 -9.00 1.05
N VAL A 145 -4.86 -10.26 1.03
CA VAL A 145 -4.56 -11.21 -0.06
C VAL A 145 -5.03 -10.68 -1.41
N GLU A 146 -6.22 -10.07 -1.49
CA GLU A 146 -6.74 -9.53 -2.74
C GLU A 146 -5.90 -8.35 -3.28
N VAL A 147 -5.53 -7.41 -2.41
CA VAL A 147 -4.70 -6.26 -2.78
C VAL A 147 -3.29 -6.72 -3.17
N SER A 148 -2.70 -7.63 -2.39
CA SER A 148 -1.40 -8.25 -2.69
C SER A 148 -1.41 -8.93 -4.05
N ARG A 149 -2.48 -9.70 -4.37
CA ARG A 149 -2.64 -10.34 -5.69
C ARG A 149 -2.72 -9.32 -6.82
N LYS A 150 -3.46 -8.22 -6.66
CA LYS A 150 -3.57 -7.15 -7.67
C LYS A 150 -2.22 -6.49 -7.97
N LEU A 151 -1.38 -6.34 -6.94
CA LEU A 151 -0.06 -5.72 -7.04
C LEU A 151 1.06 -6.69 -7.43
N GLY A 152 0.80 -8.00 -7.47
CA GLY A 152 1.85 -9.01 -7.64
C GLY A 152 2.81 -9.09 -6.44
N LEU A 153 2.34 -8.71 -5.25
CA LEU A 153 3.10 -8.76 -4.00
C LEU A 153 2.64 -9.93 -3.12
N PRO A 154 3.49 -10.43 -2.21
CA PRO A 154 3.06 -11.32 -1.14
C PRO A 154 2.25 -10.56 -0.07
N PRO A 155 1.30 -11.19 0.63
CA PRO A 155 0.54 -10.60 1.75
C PRO A 155 1.39 -10.60 3.03
N ILE A 156 2.49 -9.86 2.98
CA ILE A 156 3.39 -9.57 4.10
C ILE A 156 3.93 -8.15 3.90
N LEU A 157 4.33 -7.50 4.99
CA LEU A 157 4.98 -6.19 4.91
C LEU A 157 6.31 -6.31 4.16
N VAL A 158 6.46 -5.61 3.04
CA VAL A 158 7.67 -5.62 2.22
C VAL A 158 8.35 -4.25 2.15
N HIS A 159 9.60 -4.22 1.69
CA HIS A 159 10.35 -2.98 1.45
C HIS A 159 9.57 -1.95 0.61
N SER A 160 8.82 -2.45 -0.37
CA SER A 160 8.02 -1.61 -1.26
C SER A 160 6.91 -0.85 -0.53
N ASP A 161 6.46 -1.35 0.63
CA ASP A 161 5.51 -0.68 1.51
C ASP A 161 6.23 0.31 2.43
N LEU A 162 7.12 -0.20 3.28
CA LEU A 162 7.73 0.54 4.38
C LEU A 162 8.63 1.69 3.94
N VAL A 163 9.27 1.57 2.77
CA VAL A 163 10.24 2.55 2.29
C VAL A 163 9.70 3.27 1.08
N LEU A 164 9.33 2.52 0.04
CA LEU A 164 8.98 3.13 -1.24
C LEU A 164 7.61 3.82 -1.24
N THR A 165 6.72 3.45 -0.30
CA THR A 165 5.36 4.00 -0.22
C THR A 165 5.15 4.91 1.00
N ASN A 166 5.82 4.62 2.13
CA ASN A 166 5.60 5.31 3.40
C ASN A 166 6.48 6.56 3.58
N TRP A 167 6.26 7.59 2.75
CA TRP A 167 7.02 8.83 2.85
C TRP A 167 6.16 10.07 2.57
N THR A 168 6.60 11.21 3.10
CA THR A 168 6.05 12.51 2.77
C THR A 168 7.13 13.57 2.97
N LYS A 169 7.16 14.59 2.13
CA LYS A 169 7.90 15.82 2.44
C LYS A 169 7.26 16.48 3.68
N ARG A 170 8.09 17.05 4.56
CA ARG A 170 7.63 17.86 5.70
C ARG A 170 7.16 19.23 5.21
N ASN A 171 7.98 19.89 4.41
CA ASN A 171 7.62 21.07 3.62
C ASN A 171 7.44 20.64 2.15
N PRO A 172 6.27 20.81 1.53
CA PRO A 172 6.09 20.53 0.10
C PRO A 172 7.05 21.29 -0.82
N GLU A 173 7.54 22.45 -0.39
CA GLU A 173 8.39 23.36 -1.17
C GLU A 173 9.90 23.14 -0.97
N GLY A 174 10.31 22.32 0.01
CA GLY A 174 11.71 22.16 0.41
C GLY A 174 11.95 22.62 1.83
#